data_AF-A0A2T6LGM6-F1
#
_entry.id   AF-A0A2T6LGM6-F1
#
_cell.length_a   1.000
_cell.length_b   1.000
_cell.length_c   1.000
_cell.angle_alpha   90.00
_cell.angle_beta   90.00
_cell.angle_gamma   90.00
#
_symmetry.space_group_name_H-M   'P 1'
#
loop_
_entity.id
_entity.type
_entity.pdbx_description
1 polymer ?
#
loop_
_entity_poly.entity_id
_entity_poly.type
_entity_poly.pdbx_seq_one_letter_code
_entity_poly.pdbx_strand_id
1 'polypeptide(L)'
;MTREHEGGALQVVFPQKGVVTLERSAVPEPGPGEVVVRITRVGVCATDLHLLDGHIGDPFPLVPGHEFVGVVVAVGPEDGRGLAAGDPVAVEMLVPCHRCARCREGRHNLCELDDPVRHPGPGRQLGVNIPRTTRPYSGGYATHLVVPREGVVHRIPEGLDLEIAVLVEPLAVSVRAVERGRVGLGDKVVVIGPGPIGLLAAAAASAAGASDVVVVGGRTERRAIARAFGATDTVAGRGEPLVAAIRERLPGGPDVVIESAGSVDAQLDAIRIVRRGGRVVLAGACGSGPVLSIPSDEYLLTREIDVLPSFLAAGGYERSLALLTQGRFPFASLVTHVYPLADVEKAFAAVHERAEGLIKAVLVPPAP
;
A
#
# COMPACT_ATOMS: atom_id res chain seq x y z
N MET A 1 28.53 -1.47 33.27
CA MET A 1 27.37 -0.73 33.79
C MET A 1 26.86 0.17 32.67
N THR A 2 26.07 -0.43 31.79
CA THR A 2 25.43 0.20 30.64
C THR A 2 24.27 1.04 31.14
N ARG A 3 24.28 2.35 30.84
CA ARG A 3 23.10 3.19 31.00
C ARG A 3 22.00 2.59 30.14
N GLU A 4 20.97 2.05 30.77
CA GLU A 4 19.74 1.65 30.10
C GLU A 4 19.20 2.88 29.37
N HIS A 5 19.15 2.82 28.04
CA HIS A 5 18.57 3.86 27.20
C HIS A 5 17.05 3.86 27.35
N GLU A 6 16.55 4.32 28.50
CA GLU A 6 15.12 4.54 28.73
C GLU A 6 14.53 5.65 27.83
N GLY A 7 15.37 6.35 27.04
CA GLY A 7 14.96 7.36 26.05
C GLY A 7 15.47 7.15 24.61
N GLY A 8 15.90 5.93 24.25
CA GLY A 8 16.42 5.63 22.90
C GLY A 8 15.33 5.38 21.85
N ALA A 9 15.63 5.65 20.58
CA ALA A 9 14.80 5.26 19.45
C ALA A 9 14.67 3.73 19.37
N LEU A 10 13.45 3.22 19.54
CA LEU A 10 13.09 1.81 19.38
C LEU A 10 12.84 1.49 17.90
N GLN A 11 13.31 0.33 17.44
CA GLN A 11 13.07 -0.23 16.12
C GLN A 11 12.79 -1.73 16.18
N VAL A 12 11.91 -2.21 15.32
CA VAL A 12 11.81 -3.63 14.95
C VAL A 12 12.83 -3.88 13.86
N VAL A 13 13.64 -4.92 14.02
CA VAL A 13 14.66 -5.32 13.05
C VAL A 13 14.40 -6.76 12.64
N PHE A 14 14.48 -7.01 11.34
CA PHE A 14 14.64 -8.34 10.78
C PHE A 14 16.13 -8.54 10.50
N PRO A 15 16.90 -9.15 11.42
CA PRO A 15 18.34 -9.34 11.21
C PRO A 15 18.62 -10.36 10.11
N GLN A 16 17.70 -11.31 9.92
CA GLN A 16 17.71 -12.35 8.89
C GLN A 16 16.28 -12.88 8.70
N LYS A 17 16.08 -13.74 7.70
CA LYS A 17 14.80 -14.43 7.43
C LYS A 17 14.24 -15.09 8.69
N GLY A 18 12.95 -14.87 8.94
CA GLY A 18 12.17 -15.49 10.01
C GLY A 18 12.51 -15.04 11.42
N VAL A 19 13.38 -14.04 11.59
CA VAL A 19 13.78 -13.53 12.91
C VAL A 19 13.31 -12.10 13.07
N VAL A 20 12.71 -11.79 14.22
CA VAL A 20 12.28 -10.45 14.61
C VAL A 20 12.99 -10.08 15.90
N THR A 21 13.62 -8.91 15.96
CA THR A 21 14.23 -8.36 17.17
C THR A 21 13.74 -6.94 17.44
N LEU A 22 13.71 -6.56 18.71
CA LEU A 22 13.49 -5.18 19.13
C LEU A 22 14.83 -4.59 19.56
N GLU A 23 15.24 -3.50 18.92
CA GLU A 23 16.50 -2.84 19.19
C GLU A 23 16.27 -1.39 19.59
N ARG A 24 17.09 -0.89 20.54
CA ARG A 24 17.12 0.53 20.91
C ARG A 24 18.47 1.14 20.57
N SER A 25 18.44 2.34 20.04
CA SER A 25 19.63 3.12 19.71
C SER A 25 19.38 4.62 19.94
N ALA A 26 20.39 5.46 19.75
CA ALA A 26 20.21 6.91 19.88
C ALA A 26 19.19 7.44 18.86
N VAL A 27 18.43 8.47 19.22
CA VAL A 27 17.57 9.17 18.24
C VAL A 27 18.46 9.75 17.13
N PRO A 28 18.15 9.53 15.85
CA PRO A 28 18.97 10.04 14.76
C PRO A 28 18.87 11.56 14.67
N GLU A 29 19.99 12.21 14.34
CA GLU A 29 20.03 13.61 13.91
C GLU A 29 19.94 13.67 12.38
N PRO A 30 19.20 14.64 11.78
CA PRO A 30 19.13 14.76 10.33
C PRO A 30 20.44 15.30 9.75
N GLY A 31 20.97 14.64 8.71
CA GLY A 31 22.00 15.22 7.85
C GLY A 31 21.46 16.31 6.90
N PRO A 32 22.31 16.91 6.06
CA PRO A 32 21.89 17.94 5.12
C PRO A 32 20.81 17.47 4.13
N GLY A 33 19.65 18.15 4.15
CA GLY A 33 18.46 17.82 3.38
C GLY A 33 17.64 16.66 3.91
N GLU A 34 18.03 16.05 5.03
CA GLU A 34 17.26 14.98 5.66
C GLU A 34 16.24 15.54 6.66
N VAL A 35 15.21 14.76 6.94
CA VAL A 35 14.18 15.09 7.94
C VAL A 35 13.99 13.89 8.84
N VAL A 36 13.91 14.12 10.15
CA VAL A 36 13.56 13.07 11.12
C VAL A 36 12.07 13.17 11.43
N VAL A 37 11.38 12.08 11.19
CA VAL A 37 9.95 11.92 11.50
C VAL A 37 9.81 10.97 12.68
N ARG A 38 9.12 11.43 13.73
CA ARG A 38 8.65 10.55 14.79
C ARG A 38 7.38 9.84 14.32
N ILE A 39 7.46 8.53 14.17
CA ILE A 39 6.35 7.71 13.70
C ILE A 39 5.27 7.64 14.79
N THR A 40 4.02 7.86 14.41
CA THR A 40 2.87 7.78 15.32
C THR A 40 2.03 6.53 15.10
N ARG A 41 1.96 6.09 13.83
CA ARG A 41 1.19 4.93 13.38
C ARG A 41 1.89 4.33 12.18
N VAL A 42 1.89 3.01 12.11
CA VAL A 42 2.34 2.27 10.93
C VAL A 42 1.46 1.07 10.68
N GLY A 43 0.95 0.94 9.45
CA GLY A 43 0.14 -0.19 9.03
C GLY A 43 0.96 -1.47 8.88
N VAL A 44 0.33 -2.61 9.14
CA VAL A 44 0.87 -3.93 8.80
C VAL A 44 0.34 -4.37 7.44
N CYS A 45 1.24 -4.72 6.54
CA CYS A 45 0.94 -5.18 5.20
C CYS A 45 1.38 -6.64 5.03
N ALA A 46 0.72 -7.38 4.12
CA ALA A 46 1.11 -8.75 3.79
C ALA A 46 2.54 -8.82 3.23
N THR A 47 3.00 -7.75 2.57
CA THR A 47 4.38 -7.59 2.12
C THR A 47 5.39 -7.72 3.27
N ASP A 48 5.08 -7.19 4.46
CA ASP A 48 6.00 -7.23 5.60
C ASP A 48 6.25 -8.68 6.07
N LEU A 49 5.22 -9.53 6.02
CA LEU A 49 5.33 -10.97 6.28
C LEU A 49 6.11 -11.70 5.17
N HIS A 50 5.85 -11.36 3.90
CA HIS A 50 6.60 -11.93 2.77
C HIS A 50 8.08 -11.54 2.77
N LEU A 51 8.42 -10.35 3.26
CA LEU A 51 9.80 -9.94 3.52
C LEU A 51 10.39 -10.81 4.63
N LEU A 52 9.70 -10.95 5.78
CA LEU A 52 10.16 -11.79 6.88
C LEU A 52 10.40 -13.24 6.46
N ASP A 53 9.53 -13.79 5.61
CA ASP A 53 9.65 -15.16 5.07
C ASP A 53 10.71 -15.28 3.95
N GLY A 54 11.33 -14.18 3.50
CA GLY A 54 12.28 -14.17 2.39
C GLY A 54 11.67 -14.57 1.04
N HIS A 55 10.38 -14.31 0.84
CA HIS A 55 9.70 -14.51 -0.44
C HIS A 55 9.90 -13.34 -1.41
N ILE A 56 10.31 -12.17 -0.89
CA ILE A 56 10.57 -10.93 -1.63
C ILE A 56 11.97 -10.44 -1.30
N GLY A 57 12.94 -10.75 -2.19
CA GLY A 57 14.33 -10.32 -2.03
C GLY A 57 15.01 -10.86 -0.76
N ASP A 58 16.18 -10.29 -0.46
CA ASP A 58 16.98 -10.60 0.74
C ASP A 58 17.57 -9.31 1.35
N PRO A 59 16.73 -8.36 1.82
CA PRO A 59 17.18 -7.03 2.23
C PRO A 59 17.75 -6.99 3.66
N PHE A 60 18.02 -8.14 4.28
CA PHE A 60 18.44 -8.20 5.68
C PHE A 60 19.88 -7.70 5.89
N PRO A 61 20.19 -7.08 7.05
CA PRO A 61 19.24 -6.70 8.11
C PRO A 61 18.33 -5.55 7.66
N LEU A 62 17.03 -5.62 7.99
CA LEU A 62 16.00 -4.67 7.55
C LEU A 62 15.26 -4.08 8.76
N VAL A 63 14.91 -2.79 8.72
CA VAL A 63 13.84 -2.23 9.56
C VAL A 63 12.60 -2.18 8.66
N PRO A 64 11.54 -2.95 8.91
CA PRO A 64 10.39 -3.05 8.00
C PRO A 64 9.35 -1.96 8.28
N GLY A 65 8.25 -2.00 7.51
CA GLY A 65 7.11 -1.08 7.65
C GLY A 65 7.16 0.07 6.66
N HIS A 66 6.21 0.09 5.73
CA HIS A 66 6.17 1.04 4.61
C HIS A 66 4.89 1.88 4.54
N GLU A 67 3.98 1.71 5.50
CA GLU A 67 2.69 2.39 5.57
C GLU A 67 2.62 3.27 6.82
N PHE A 68 3.44 4.32 6.88
CA PHE A 68 3.62 5.10 8.11
C PHE A 68 3.24 6.57 7.96
N VAL A 69 2.77 7.12 9.08
CA VAL A 69 2.57 8.56 9.28
C VAL A 69 3.24 8.97 10.58
N GLY A 70 3.56 10.26 10.69
CA GLY A 70 4.23 10.77 11.86
C GLY A 70 4.25 12.28 11.94
N VAL A 71 5.11 12.77 12.81
CA VAL A 71 5.32 14.20 13.05
C VAL A 71 6.80 14.51 12.84
N VAL A 72 7.10 15.55 12.07
CA VAL A 72 8.48 16.03 11.91
C VAL A 72 9.02 16.50 13.27
N VAL A 73 10.18 16.02 13.67
CA VAL A 73 10.83 16.41 14.93
C VAL A 73 12.15 17.15 14.73
N ALA A 74 12.82 16.94 13.59
CA ALA A 74 14.02 17.69 13.24
C ALA A 74 14.15 17.79 11.72
N VAL A 75 14.66 18.93 11.25
CA VAL A 75 14.92 19.22 9.84
C VAL A 75 16.39 19.53 9.68
N GLY A 76 17.05 18.84 8.77
CA GLY A 76 18.47 19.04 8.49
C GLY A 76 18.75 20.35 7.76
N PRO A 77 19.98 20.87 7.83
CA PRO A 77 20.39 22.01 7.03
C PRO A 77 20.09 21.78 5.55
N GLU A 78 19.79 22.84 4.79
CA GLU A 78 19.54 22.75 3.34
C GLU A 78 18.33 21.90 2.92
N ASP A 79 17.44 21.52 3.84
CA ASP A 79 16.12 21.01 3.45
C ASP A 79 15.33 22.11 2.73
N GLY A 80 14.83 21.77 1.54
CA GLY A 80 14.09 22.68 0.66
C GLY A 80 12.59 22.41 0.61
N ARG A 81 12.05 21.50 1.44
CA ARG A 81 10.63 21.10 1.40
C ARG A 81 9.72 22.05 2.20
N GLY A 82 10.33 22.97 2.94
CA GLY A 82 9.61 23.94 3.78
C GLY A 82 8.96 23.31 5.01
N LEU A 83 9.37 22.10 5.39
CA LEU A 83 8.85 21.39 6.55
C LEU A 83 9.37 22.03 7.85
N ALA A 84 8.59 21.96 8.91
CA ALA A 84 8.96 22.40 10.24
C ALA A 84 8.71 21.31 11.29
N ALA A 85 9.42 21.39 12.42
CA ALA A 85 9.11 20.55 13.58
C ALA A 85 7.66 20.80 14.02
N GLY A 86 6.91 19.72 14.24
CA GLY A 86 5.47 19.76 14.53
C GLY A 86 4.57 19.46 13.32
N ASP A 87 5.08 19.52 12.09
CA ASP A 87 4.29 19.18 10.90
C ASP A 87 3.86 17.70 10.93
N PRO A 88 2.56 17.38 10.85
CA PRO A 88 2.10 16.02 10.63
C PRO A 88 2.33 15.64 9.16
N VAL A 89 2.95 14.48 8.91
CA VAL A 89 3.37 14.07 7.58
C VAL A 89 3.08 12.61 7.28
N ALA A 90 2.79 12.36 6.01
CA ALA A 90 2.84 11.05 5.37
C ALA A 90 4.04 11.02 4.42
N VAL A 91 4.73 9.88 4.34
CA VAL A 91 5.95 9.75 3.53
C VAL A 91 5.76 8.60 2.57
N GLU A 92 6.07 8.82 1.29
CA GLU A 92 6.06 7.72 0.33
C GLU A 92 7.23 6.77 0.59
N MET A 93 6.98 5.46 0.52
CA MET A 93 8.03 4.47 0.73
C MET A 93 9.16 4.59 -0.28
N LEU A 94 8.86 4.89 -1.55
CA LEU A 94 9.89 4.98 -2.58
C LEU A 94 10.61 6.33 -2.51
N VAL A 95 11.93 6.28 -2.53
CA VAL A 95 12.83 7.43 -2.60
C VAL A 95 13.29 7.60 -4.07
N PRO A 96 12.55 8.37 -4.89
CA PRO A 96 12.90 8.52 -6.30
C PRO A 96 14.20 9.31 -6.50
N CYS A 97 14.75 9.29 -7.71
CA CYS A 97 15.96 10.05 -8.02
C CYS A 97 15.69 11.44 -8.59
N HIS A 98 14.42 11.74 -8.91
CA HIS A 98 13.91 12.99 -9.51
C HIS A 98 14.53 13.38 -10.88
N ARG A 99 15.41 12.55 -11.44
CA ARG A 99 16.23 12.91 -12.61
C ARG A 99 16.16 11.93 -13.77
N CYS A 100 15.80 10.66 -13.53
CA CYS A 100 15.64 9.68 -14.60
C CYS A 100 14.38 9.95 -15.43
N ALA A 101 14.28 9.33 -16.61
CA ALA A 101 13.14 9.52 -17.52
C ALA A 101 11.80 9.23 -16.83
N ARG A 102 11.71 8.14 -16.06
CA ARG A 102 10.49 7.75 -15.35
C ARG A 102 10.06 8.75 -14.29
N CYS A 103 11.00 9.33 -13.54
CA CYS A 103 10.68 10.40 -12.60
C CYS A 103 10.15 11.65 -13.31
N ARG A 104 10.78 12.06 -14.43
CA ARG A 104 10.35 13.24 -15.21
C ARG A 104 8.98 13.07 -15.87
N GLU A 105 8.58 11.83 -16.16
CA GLU A 105 7.24 11.46 -16.65
C GLU A 105 6.16 11.46 -15.53
N GLY A 106 6.52 11.76 -14.27
CA GLY A 106 5.61 11.60 -13.13
C GLY A 106 5.37 10.13 -12.74
N ARG A 107 6.20 9.21 -13.23
CA ARG A 107 6.14 7.76 -12.95
C ARG A 107 7.27 7.36 -12.01
N HIS A 108 7.44 8.12 -10.93
CA HIS A 108 8.55 7.93 -10.01
C HIS A 108 8.52 6.56 -9.31
N ASN A 109 7.35 5.91 -9.22
CA ASN A 109 7.21 4.50 -8.80
C ASN A 109 8.03 3.51 -9.66
N LEU A 110 8.49 3.92 -10.84
CA LEU A 110 9.35 3.17 -11.75
C LEU A 110 10.73 3.82 -11.87
N CYS A 111 11.18 4.50 -10.81
CA CYS A 111 12.48 5.14 -10.79
C CYS A 111 13.56 4.13 -11.19
N GLU A 112 14.33 4.44 -12.25
CA GLU A 112 15.37 3.54 -12.75
C GLU A 112 16.40 3.19 -11.67
N LEU A 113 16.70 4.07 -10.70
CA LEU A 113 17.62 3.74 -9.61
C LEU A 113 17.09 2.70 -8.61
N ASP A 114 15.82 2.31 -8.68
CA ASP A 114 15.22 1.21 -7.91
C ASP A 114 14.99 -0.03 -8.79
N ASP A 115 15.33 0.03 -10.08
CA ASP A 115 15.24 -1.12 -10.98
C ASP A 115 16.40 -2.09 -10.72
N PRO A 116 16.13 -3.30 -10.17
CA PRO A 116 17.18 -4.24 -9.81
C PRO A 116 17.95 -4.77 -11.02
N VAL A 117 17.38 -4.70 -12.23
CA VAL A 117 18.04 -5.13 -13.47
C VAL A 117 19.08 -4.10 -13.91
N ARG A 118 18.76 -2.81 -13.78
CA ARG A 118 19.63 -1.71 -14.22
C ARG A 118 20.61 -1.25 -13.15
N HIS A 119 20.19 -1.30 -11.88
CA HIS A 119 20.94 -0.82 -10.74
C HIS A 119 20.97 -1.90 -9.66
N PRO A 120 21.86 -2.92 -9.82
CA PRO A 120 22.07 -3.94 -8.79
C PRO A 120 22.79 -3.30 -7.60
N GLY A 121 22.01 -2.73 -6.70
CA GLY A 121 22.46 -2.07 -5.49
C GLY A 121 21.39 -2.15 -4.41
N PRO A 122 21.59 -1.50 -3.26
CA PRO A 122 20.53 -1.41 -2.26
C PRO A 122 19.31 -0.74 -2.91
N GLY A 123 18.13 -1.30 -2.65
CA GLY A 123 16.90 -0.74 -3.17
C GLY A 123 16.62 0.65 -2.58
N ARG A 124 15.52 1.27 -2.99
CA ARG A 124 15.19 2.66 -2.62
C ARG A 124 13.79 2.79 -1.99
N GLN A 125 13.24 1.70 -1.48
CA GLN A 125 11.94 1.63 -0.81
C GLN A 125 12.14 1.49 0.71
N LEU A 126 11.78 2.55 1.45
CA LEU A 126 11.76 2.62 2.90
C LEU A 126 10.87 1.51 3.47
N GLY A 127 11.39 0.74 4.43
CA GLY A 127 10.68 -0.36 5.07
C GLY A 127 10.57 -1.63 4.23
N VAL A 128 11.16 -1.67 3.03
CA VAL A 128 11.01 -2.80 2.09
C VAL A 128 12.36 -3.34 1.64
N ASN A 129 13.15 -2.57 0.89
CA ASN A 129 14.33 -3.09 0.20
C ASN A 129 15.62 -2.26 0.41
N ILE A 130 15.58 -1.25 1.28
CA ILE A 130 16.77 -0.54 1.77
C ILE A 130 17.33 -1.31 2.96
N PRO A 131 18.51 -1.96 2.85
CA PRO A 131 19.12 -2.63 3.99
C PRO A 131 19.52 -1.62 5.07
N ARG A 132 19.35 -2.00 6.33
CA ARG A 132 19.75 -1.19 7.50
C ARG A 132 21.23 -0.82 7.48
N THR A 133 22.07 -1.69 6.93
CA THR A 133 23.52 -1.44 6.73
C THR A 133 23.80 -0.31 5.73
N THR A 134 22.90 -0.07 4.79
CA THR A 134 23.01 1.03 3.83
C THR A 134 22.47 2.32 4.41
N ARG A 135 21.32 2.27 5.07
CA ARG A 135 20.69 3.42 5.70
C ARG A 135 19.98 2.98 6.98
N PRO A 136 20.48 3.37 8.17
CA PRO A 136 19.76 3.15 9.41
C PRO A 136 18.47 3.99 9.44
N TYR A 137 17.50 3.59 10.27
CA TYR A 137 16.21 4.31 10.41
C TYR A 137 15.42 4.48 9.11
N SER A 138 15.42 3.46 8.26
CA SER A 138 14.81 3.46 6.94
C SER A 138 13.46 2.73 6.86
N GLY A 139 12.85 2.33 7.99
CA GLY A 139 11.54 1.68 8.03
C GLY A 139 10.65 2.18 9.16
N GLY A 140 9.34 2.09 8.95
CA GLY A 140 8.30 2.65 9.79
C GLY A 140 7.99 1.87 11.06
N TYR A 141 8.47 0.62 11.21
CA TYR A 141 8.36 -0.13 12.47
C TYR A 141 9.41 0.34 13.47
N ALA A 142 9.35 1.63 13.78
CA ALA A 142 10.28 2.33 14.62
C ALA A 142 9.57 3.52 15.28
N THR A 143 10.21 4.09 16.30
CA THR A 143 9.79 5.38 16.88
C THR A 143 10.19 6.55 16.00
N HIS A 144 11.27 6.41 15.22
CA HIS A 144 11.82 7.47 14.38
C HIS A 144 12.27 6.89 13.03
N LEU A 145 12.10 7.69 11.98
CA LEU A 145 12.54 7.41 10.62
C LEU A 145 13.27 8.63 10.05
N VAL A 146 14.36 8.38 9.32
CA VAL A 146 15.10 9.43 8.61
C VAL A 146 14.65 9.42 7.15
N VAL A 147 14.00 10.50 6.72
CA VAL A 147 13.60 10.71 5.34
C VAL A 147 14.76 11.39 4.59
N PRO A 148 15.33 10.76 3.55
CA PRO A 148 16.39 11.38 2.76
C PRO A 148 15.89 12.61 2.00
N ARG A 149 16.84 13.40 1.48
CA ARG A 149 16.58 14.59 0.66
C ARG A 149 15.63 14.32 -0.50
N GLU A 150 15.79 13.18 -1.17
CA GLU A 150 14.95 12.83 -2.32
C GLU A 150 13.61 12.18 -1.93
N GLY A 151 13.38 11.92 -0.64
CA GLY A 151 12.12 11.35 -0.15
C GLY A 151 10.94 12.29 -0.38
N VAL A 152 9.80 11.72 -0.78
CA VAL A 152 8.55 12.46 -1.03
C VAL A 152 7.73 12.52 0.25
N VAL A 153 7.51 13.74 0.75
CA VAL A 153 6.83 14.00 2.02
C VAL A 153 5.61 14.87 1.79
N HIS A 154 4.47 14.42 2.29
CA HIS A 154 3.18 15.08 2.16
C HIS A 154 2.73 15.57 3.54
N ARG A 155 2.42 16.87 3.69
CA ARG A 155 1.79 17.36 4.92
C ARG A 155 0.38 16.79 5.00
N ILE A 156 0.04 16.25 6.15
CA ILE A 156 -1.31 15.79 6.46
C ILE A 156 -2.18 17.04 6.68
N PRO A 157 -3.34 17.17 6.02
CA PRO A 157 -4.22 18.32 6.20
C PRO A 157 -4.64 18.51 7.66
N GLU A 158 -4.77 19.76 8.08
CA GLU A 158 -5.25 20.10 9.42
C GLU A 158 -6.62 19.46 9.69
N GLY A 159 -6.79 18.88 10.87
CA GLY A 159 -8.02 18.20 11.29
C GLY A 159 -8.16 16.74 10.82
N LEU A 160 -7.29 16.23 9.94
CA LEU A 160 -7.27 14.80 9.61
C LEU A 160 -6.55 14.01 10.72
N ASP A 161 -7.29 13.12 11.39
CA ASP A 161 -6.75 12.26 12.45
C ASP A 161 -5.67 11.32 11.90
N LEU A 162 -4.54 11.21 12.61
CA LEU A 162 -3.44 10.30 12.28
C LEU A 162 -3.85 8.82 12.36
N GLU A 163 -4.87 8.49 13.14
CA GLU A 163 -5.45 7.14 13.18
C GLU A 163 -6.08 6.74 11.85
N ILE A 164 -6.58 7.71 11.09
CA ILE A 164 -7.12 7.51 9.75
C ILE A 164 -6.03 7.75 8.70
N ALA A 165 -5.17 8.75 8.90
CA ALA A 165 -4.12 9.12 7.95
C ALA A 165 -3.13 7.98 7.68
N VAL A 166 -2.94 7.03 8.60
CA VAL A 166 -2.14 5.82 8.36
C VAL A 166 -2.60 5.00 7.14
N LEU A 167 -3.86 5.17 6.71
CA LEU A 167 -4.42 4.52 5.52
C LEU A 167 -4.04 5.23 4.20
N VAL A 168 -3.28 6.34 4.24
CA VAL A 168 -2.93 7.12 3.04
C VAL A 168 -2.14 6.30 2.02
N GLU A 169 -1.17 5.50 2.46
CA GLU A 169 -0.38 4.63 1.58
C GLU A 169 -1.27 3.59 0.89
N PRO A 170 -2.03 2.73 1.61
CA PRO A 170 -2.81 1.70 0.94
C PRO A 170 -3.95 2.31 0.10
N LEU A 171 -4.48 3.47 0.49
CA LEU A 171 -5.45 4.20 -0.34
C LEU A 171 -4.79 4.75 -1.61
N ALA A 172 -3.55 5.23 -1.54
CA ALA A 172 -2.83 5.75 -2.70
C ALA A 172 -2.51 4.64 -3.72
N VAL A 173 -2.24 3.42 -3.26
CA VAL A 173 -2.16 2.23 -4.13
C VAL A 173 -3.49 2.00 -4.86
N SER A 174 -4.61 2.05 -4.12
CA SER A 174 -5.95 1.88 -4.70
C SER A 174 -6.35 3.00 -5.66
N VAL A 175 -6.07 4.27 -5.32
CA VAL A 175 -6.29 5.43 -6.19
C VAL A 175 -5.49 5.27 -7.49
N ARG A 176 -4.22 4.88 -7.40
CA ARG A 176 -3.41 4.61 -8.58
C ARG A 176 -4.01 3.49 -9.44
N ALA A 177 -4.51 2.41 -8.83
CA ALA A 177 -5.15 1.33 -9.59
C ALA A 177 -6.39 1.82 -10.35
N VAL A 178 -7.23 2.64 -9.71
CA VAL A 178 -8.39 3.30 -10.33
C VAL A 178 -7.98 4.21 -11.49
N GLU A 179 -6.92 5.00 -11.33
CA GLU A 179 -6.38 5.87 -12.39
C GLU A 179 -5.75 5.09 -13.54
N ARG A 180 -5.01 4.01 -13.25
CA ARG A 180 -4.47 3.10 -14.26
C ARG A 180 -5.59 2.48 -15.08
N GLY A 181 -6.70 2.11 -14.42
CA GLY A 181 -7.92 1.65 -15.06
C GLY A 181 -8.66 2.73 -15.84
N ARG A 182 -8.25 4.00 -15.74
CA ARG A 182 -8.93 5.15 -16.34
C ARG A 182 -10.41 5.21 -15.93
N VAL A 183 -10.72 4.81 -14.70
CA VAL A 183 -12.09 4.82 -14.18
C VAL A 183 -12.61 6.26 -14.17
N GLY A 184 -13.80 6.47 -14.71
CA GLY A 184 -14.44 7.77 -14.74
C GLY A 184 -15.96 7.71 -14.63
N LEU A 185 -16.59 8.84 -14.95
CA LEU A 185 -18.03 9.01 -14.88
C LEU A 185 -18.76 7.96 -15.72
N GLY A 186 -19.61 7.17 -15.07
CA GLY A 186 -20.46 6.17 -15.74
C GLY A 186 -19.81 4.81 -15.99
N ASP A 187 -18.53 4.62 -15.63
CA ASP A 187 -17.90 3.30 -15.74
C ASP A 187 -18.54 2.28 -14.79
N LYS A 188 -18.70 1.04 -15.27
CA LYS A 188 -19.04 -0.14 -14.46
C LYS A 188 -17.77 -0.82 -14.01
N VAL A 189 -17.51 -0.82 -12.70
CA VAL A 189 -16.26 -1.34 -12.12
C VAL A 189 -16.53 -2.61 -11.33
N VAL A 190 -15.72 -3.64 -11.53
CA VAL A 190 -15.65 -4.79 -10.62
C VAL A 190 -14.32 -4.76 -9.88
N VAL A 191 -14.33 -4.93 -8.56
CA VAL A 191 -13.14 -5.07 -7.73
C VAL A 191 -13.07 -6.49 -7.19
N ILE A 192 -12.02 -7.24 -7.54
CA ILE A 192 -11.78 -8.60 -7.06
C ILE A 192 -10.86 -8.55 -5.84
N GLY A 193 -11.31 -9.13 -4.73
CA GLY A 193 -10.58 -9.19 -3.46
C GLY A 193 -11.10 -8.16 -2.45
N PRO A 194 -11.92 -8.54 -1.47
CA PRO A 194 -12.51 -7.61 -0.50
C PRO A 194 -11.54 -7.35 0.68
N GLY A 195 -10.23 -7.30 0.42
CA GLY A 195 -9.22 -6.93 1.41
C GLY A 195 -9.13 -5.40 1.58
N PRO A 196 -8.17 -4.90 2.38
CA PRO A 196 -7.96 -3.46 2.55
C PRO A 196 -7.85 -2.71 1.22
N ILE A 197 -7.00 -3.18 0.30
CA ILE A 197 -6.81 -2.56 -1.02
C ILE A 197 -8.09 -2.55 -1.85
N GLY A 198 -8.85 -3.65 -1.87
CA GLY A 198 -10.09 -3.73 -2.64
C GLY A 198 -11.21 -2.86 -2.08
N LEU A 199 -11.35 -2.76 -0.76
CA LEU A 199 -12.31 -1.84 -0.12
C LEU A 199 -11.95 -0.37 -0.41
N LEU A 200 -10.66 -0.04 -0.33
CA LEU A 200 -10.16 1.29 -0.69
C LEU A 200 -10.30 1.57 -2.20
N ALA A 201 -10.16 0.55 -3.05
CA ALA A 201 -10.37 0.68 -4.50
C ALA A 201 -11.85 0.88 -4.85
N ALA A 202 -12.78 0.24 -4.12
CA ALA A 202 -14.20 0.51 -4.26
C ALA A 202 -14.54 1.97 -3.91
N ALA A 203 -13.97 2.48 -2.80
CA ALA A 203 -14.15 3.86 -2.39
C ALA A 203 -13.58 4.85 -3.42
N ALA A 204 -12.36 4.59 -3.90
CA ALA A 204 -11.72 5.41 -4.92
C ALA A 204 -12.46 5.37 -6.27
N ALA A 205 -12.97 4.21 -6.70
CA ALA A 205 -13.76 4.08 -7.93
C ALA A 205 -15.09 4.83 -7.83
N SER A 206 -15.79 4.72 -6.70
CA SER A 206 -17.01 5.47 -6.42
C SER A 206 -16.73 6.99 -6.40
N ALA A 207 -15.63 7.41 -5.78
CA ALA A 207 -15.22 8.82 -5.77
C ALA A 207 -14.86 9.35 -7.17
N ALA A 208 -14.34 8.50 -8.05
CA ALA A 208 -14.01 8.82 -9.45
C ALA A 208 -15.23 8.93 -10.38
N GLY A 209 -16.43 8.56 -9.90
CA GLY A 209 -17.69 8.69 -10.65
C GLY A 209 -18.20 7.42 -11.32
N ALA A 210 -17.67 6.24 -10.96
CA ALA A 210 -18.22 4.97 -11.41
C ALA A 210 -19.72 4.88 -11.06
N SER A 211 -20.56 4.47 -12.03
CA SER A 211 -22.00 4.30 -11.78
C SER A 211 -22.30 3.03 -11.00
N ASP A 212 -21.49 2.00 -11.23
CA ASP A 212 -21.62 0.68 -10.60
C ASP A 212 -20.26 0.25 -10.07
N VAL A 213 -20.21 -0.21 -8.83
CA VAL A 213 -19.01 -0.76 -8.20
C VAL A 213 -19.39 -2.08 -7.56
N VAL A 214 -18.97 -3.20 -8.16
CA VAL A 214 -19.28 -4.54 -7.67
C VAL A 214 -18.05 -5.15 -7.01
N VAL A 215 -18.13 -5.49 -5.72
CA VAL A 215 -17.01 -6.12 -4.99
C VAL A 215 -17.17 -7.63 -4.94
N VAL A 216 -16.12 -8.34 -5.36
CA VAL A 216 -16.08 -9.80 -5.48
C VAL A 216 -15.17 -10.41 -4.42
N GLY A 217 -15.63 -11.45 -3.73
CA GLY A 217 -14.76 -12.27 -2.88
C GLY A 217 -15.48 -13.35 -2.08
N GLY A 218 -14.74 -14.24 -1.41
CA GLY A 218 -15.32 -15.35 -0.64
C GLY A 218 -15.80 -15.00 0.78
N ARG A 219 -15.17 -14.02 1.44
CA ARG A 219 -15.43 -13.67 2.84
C ARG A 219 -16.64 -12.75 2.99
N THR A 220 -17.75 -13.29 3.50
CA THR A 220 -19.04 -12.58 3.61
C THR A 220 -18.96 -11.35 4.50
N GLU A 221 -18.24 -11.44 5.61
CA GLU A 221 -18.01 -10.34 6.55
C GLU A 221 -17.30 -9.16 5.89
N ARG A 222 -16.33 -9.42 5.00
CA ARG A 222 -15.61 -8.37 4.27
C ARG A 222 -16.45 -7.77 3.14
N ARG A 223 -17.27 -8.59 2.47
CA ARG A 223 -18.24 -8.07 1.48
C ARG A 223 -19.33 -7.22 2.15
N ALA A 224 -19.75 -7.56 3.36
CA ALA A 224 -20.82 -6.85 4.05
C ALA A 224 -20.51 -5.35 4.25
N ILE A 225 -19.24 -5.00 4.48
CA ILE A 225 -18.83 -3.59 4.63
C ILE A 225 -18.57 -2.89 3.30
N ALA A 226 -18.43 -3.61 2.17
CA ALA A 226 -18.08 -3.02 0.89
C ALA A 226 -19.07 -1.94 0.43
N ARG A 227 -20.36 -2.09 0.76
CA ARG A 227 -21.39 -1.07 0.47
C ARG A 227 -21.10 0.27 1.14
N ALA A 228 -20.57 0.24 2.37
CA ALA A 228 -20.16 1.44 3.08
C ALA A 228 -18.94 2.12 2.44
N PHE A 229 -18.19 1.40 1.60
CA PHE A 229 -17.06 1.90 0.80
C PHE A 229 -17.44 2.12 -0.67
N GLY A 230 -18.71 2.40 -0.97
CA GLY A 230 -19.15 2.80 -2.30
C GLY A 230 -19.50 1.65 -3.25
N ALA A 231 -19.47 0.38 -2.80
CA ALA A 231 -19.97 -0.72 -3.61
C ALA A 231 -21.49 -0.63 -3.81
N THR A 232 -21.94 -0.70 -5.06
CA THR A 232 -23.37 -0.78 -5.42
C THR A 232 -23.89 -2.21 -5.34
N ASP A 233 -23.02 -3.21 -5.48
CA ASP A 233 -23.35 -4.62 -5.23
C ASP A 233 -22.14 -5.44 -4.77
N THR A 234 -22.38 -6.66 -4.32
CA THR A 234 -21.31 -7.60 -3.93
C THR A 234 -21.61 -9.02 -4.40
N VAL A 235 -20.59 -9.74 -4.82
CA VAL A 235 -20.72 -11.11 -5.36
C VAL A 235 -19.71 -12.04 -4.70
N ALA A 236 -20.12 -13.29 -4.48
CA ALA A 236 -19.22 -14.38 -4.16
C ALA A 236 -19.11 -15.31 -5.36
N GLY A 237 -17.91 -15.78 -5.67
CA GLY A 237 -17.68 -16.70 -6.77
C GLY A 237 -16.26 -16.61 -7.30
N ARG A 238 -15.93 -17.57 -8.17
CA ARG A 238 -14.72 -17.64 -9.00
C ARG A 238 -15.04 -18.42 -10.27
N GLY A 239 -14.24 -18.29 -11.33
CA GLY A 239 -14.43 -19.01 -12.59
C GLY A 239 -15.81 -18.80 -13.23
N GLU A 240 -16.35 -19.84 -13.86
CA GLU A 240 -17.64 -19.78 -14.57
C GLU A 240 -18.83 -19.27 -13.72
N PRO A 241 -19.01 -19.70 -12.45
CA PRO A 241 -20.04 -19.11 -11.59
C PRO A 241 -19.92 -17.60 -11.41
N LEU A 242 -18.69 -17.08 -11.30
CA LEU A 242 -18.47 -15.63 -11.21
C LEU A 242 -18.82 -14.94 -12.52
N VAL A 243 -18.43 -15.51 -13.66
CA VAL A 243 -18.79 -14.97 -14.99
C VAL A 243 -20.30 -14.84 -15.12
N ALA A 244 -21.06 -15.91 -14.82
CA ALA A 244 -22.51 -15.88 -14.86
C ALA A 244 -23.10 -14.80 -13.93
N ALA A 245 -22.65 -14.74 -12.68
CA ALA A 245 -23.14 -13.79 -11.69
C ALA A 245 -22.87 -12.32 -12.08
N ILE A 246 -21.72 -12.05 -12.70
CA ILE A 246 -21.38 -10.70 -13.19
C ILE A 246 -22.20 -10.34 -14.42
N ARG A 247 -22.43 -11.28 -15.35
CA ARG A 247 -23.26 -11.02 -16.55
C ARG A 247 -24.72 -10.74 -16.22
N GLU A 248 -25.24 -11.36 -15.17
CA GLU A 248 -26.57 -11.09 -14.63
C GLU A 248 -26.70 -9.65 -14.11
N ARG A 249 -25.70 -9.18 -13.33
CA ARG A 249 -25.72 -7.86 -12.67
C ARG A 249 -25.33 -6.71 -13.60
N LEU A 250 -24.34 -6.97 -14.45
CA LEU A 250 -23.79 -6.03 -15.40
C LEU A 250 -23.94 -6.64 -16.80
N PRO A 251 -25.13 -6.53 -17.42
CA PRO A 251 -25.31 -6.94 -18.82
C PRO A 251 -24.26 -6.27 -19.70
N GLY A 252 -23.51 -7.06 -20.47
CA GLY A 252 -22.37 -6.57 -21.26
C GLY A 252 -21.00 -6.63 -20.57
N GLY A 253 -20.96 -6.83 -19.24
CA GLY A 253 -19.75 -6.93 -18.42
C GLY A 253 -19.22 -5.56 -17.98
N PRO A 254 -18.30 -5.51 -17.00
CA PRO A 254 -17.73 -4.27 -16.49
C PRO A 254 -16.76 -3.64 -17.49
N ASP A 255 -16.71 -2.30 -17.49
CA ASP A 255 -15.74 -1.49 -18.23
C ASP A 255 -14.32 -1.66 -17.69
N VAL A 256 -14.20 -1.79 -16.37
CA VAL A 256 -12.93 -1.93 -15.65
C VAL A 256 -13.04 -3.04 -14.62
N VAL A 257 -12.03 -3.90 -14.55
CA VAL A 257 -11.84 -4.83 -13.44
C VAL A 257 -10.55 -4.51 -12.72
N ILE A 258 -10.61 -4.29 -11.40
CA ILE A 258 -9.44 -4.08 -10.54
C ILE A 258 -9.22 -5.34 -9.72
N GLU A 259 -8.12 -6.03 -9.96
CA GLU A 259 -7.70 -7.23 -9.24
C GLU A 259 -6.77 -6.83 -8.08
N SER A 260 -7.15 -7.21 -6.86
CA SER A 260 -6.43 -6.88 -5.62
C SER A 260 -6.32 -8.05 -4.63
N ALA A 261 -6.69 -9.26 -5.06
CA ALA A 261 -6.59 -10.49 -4.29
C ALA A 261 -5.18 -11.10 -4.32
N GLY A 262 -4.40 -10.84 -5.37
CA GLY A 262 -3.02 -11.30 -5.51
C GLY A 262 -2.92 -12.79 -5.79
N SER A 263 -3.76 -13.33 -6.68
CA SER A 263 -3.66 -14.71 -7.14
C SER A 263 -3.86 -14.84 -8.65
N VAL A 264 -3.18 -15.81 -9.27
CA VAL A 264 -3.31 -16.08 -10.72
C VAL A 264 -4.76 -16.37 -11.10
N ASP A 265 -5.51 -17.09 -10.26
CA ASP A 265 -6.93 -17.35 -10.48
C ASP A 265 -7.76 -16.06 -10.51
N ALA A 266 -7.48 -15.11 -9.60
CA ALA A 266 -8.18 -13.82 -9.57
C ALA A 266 -7.81 -12.96 -10.79
N GLN A 267 -6.56 -13.01 -11.25
CA GLN A 267 -6.12 -12.34 -12.48
C GLN A 267 -6.82 -12.91 -13.72
N LEU A 268 -6.94 -14.23 -13.81
CA LEU A 268 -7.65 -14.88 -14.90
C LEU A 268 -9.15 -14.59 -14.86
N ASP A 269 -9.76 -14.61 -13.67
CA ASP A 269 -11.17 -14.24 -13.50
C ASP A 269 -11.43 -12.78 -13.90
N ALA A 270 -10.50 -11.86 -13.60
CA ALA A 270 -10.61 -10.47 -14.03
C ALA A 270 -10.68 -10.33 -15.56
N ILE A 271 -9.84 -11.10 -16.26
CA ILE A 271 -9.79 -11.13 -17.73
C ILE A 271 -11.05 -11.81 -18.31
N ARG A 272 -11.58 -12.84 -17.65
CA ARG A 272 -12.80 -13.53 -18.10
C ARG A 272 -14.00 -12.59 -18.06
N ILE A 273 -14.21 -11.87 -16.95
CA ILE A 273 -15.44 -11.13 -16.71
C ILE A 273 -15.52 -9.80 -17.46
N VAL A 274 -14.40 -9.12 -17.71
CA VAL A 274 -14.38 -7.77 -18.32
C VAL A 274 -15.07 -7.75 -19.68
N ARG A 275 -15.68 -6.63 -20.08
CA ARG A 275 -16.29 -6.55 -21.42
C ARG A 275 -15.24 -6.55 -22.54
N ARG A 276 -15.67 -6.76 -23.80
CA ARG A 276 -14.82 -6.48 -24.98
C ARG A 276 -14.46 -5.00 -25.01
N GLY A 277 -13.20 -4.67 -25.31
CA GLY A 277 -12.66 -3.31 -25.26
C GLY A 277 -12.52 -2.75 -23.84
N GLY A 278 -12.52 -3.63 -22.82
CA GLY A 278 -12.44 -3.23 -21.42
C GLY A 278 -11.02 -3.28 -20.87
N ARG A 279 -10.87 -2.86 -19.61
CA ARG A 279 -9.57 -2.66 -18.96
C ARG A 279 -9.46 -3.52 -17.72
N VAL A 280 -8.36 -4.25 -17.57
CA VAL A 280 -8.04 -5.05 -16.38
C VAL A 280 -6.83 -4.43 -15.70
N VAL A 281 -6.98 -4.05 -14.43
CA VAL A 281 -5.90 -3.54 -13.61
C VAL A 281 -5.42 -4.62 -12.65
N LEU A 282 -4.16 -5.02 -12.78
CA LEU A 282 -3.53 -5.98 -11.87
C LEU A 282 -2.78 -5.21 -10.78
N ALA A 283 -3.37 -5.15 -9.59
CA ALA A 283 -2.81 -4.45 -8.42
C ALA A 283 -2.45 -5.41 -7.27
N GLY A 284 -2.94 -6.66 -7.29
CA GLY A 284 -2.57 -7.70 -6.35
C GLY A 284 -1.20 -8.32 -6.67
N ALA A 285 -0.34 -8.46 -5.67
CA ALA A 285 0.92 -9.17 -5.81
C ALA A 285 0.71 -10.69 -5.63
N CYS A 286 1.13 -11.49 -6.61
CA CYS A 286 1.07 -12.96 -6.55
C CYS A 286 2.32 -13.60 -5.90
N GLY A 287 3.34 -12.81 -5.57
CA GLY A 287 4.65 -13.30 -5.13
C GLY A 287 5.53 -13.81 -6.29
N SER A 288 6.65 -14.42 -5.94
CA SER A 288 7.68 -14.87 -6.89
C SER A 288 7.37 -16.27 -7.43
N GLY A 289 7.28 -16.41 -8.76
CA GLY A 289 7.17 -17.72 -9.42
C GLY A 289 5.83 -18.04 -10.12
N PRO A 290 4.65 -17.60 -9.62
CA PRO A 290 3.40 -17.85 -10.32
C PRO A 290 3.38 -17.31 -11.75
N VAL A 291 2.79 -18.09 -12.66
CA VAL A 291 2.68 -17.76 -14.09
C VAL A 291 1.21 -17.58 -14.44
N LEU A 292 0.90 -16.45 -15.08
CA LEU A 292 -0.43 -16.20 -15.65
C LEU A 292 -0.46 -16.71 -17.10
N SER A 293 -1.16 -17.81 -17.32
CA SER A 293 -1.39 -18.40 -18.65
C SER A 293 -2.77 -18.01 -19.16
N ILE A 294 -2.83 -17.35 -20.32
CA ILE A 294 -4.07 -16.87 -20.94
C ILE A 294 -4.10 -17.33 -22.40
N PRO A 295 -5.21 -17.91 -22.90
CA PRO A 295 -5.43 -18.09 -24.33
C PRO A 295 -5.47 -16.73 -25.04
N SER A 296 -4.34 -16.32 -25.62
CA SER A 296 -4.11 -14.95 -26.11
C SER A 296 -5.17 -14.50 -27.12
N ASP A 297 -5.48 -15.32 -28.11
CA ASP A 297 -6.39 -14.90 -29.17
C ASP A 297 -7.83 -14.78 -28.66
N GLU A 298 -8.28 -15.75 -27.87
CA GLU A 298 -9.64 -15.79 -27.29
C GLU A 298 -9.89 -14.65 -26.30
N TYR A 299 -8.93 -14.41 -25.40
CA TYR A 299 -9.14 -13.44 -24.31
C TYR A 299 -8.59 -12.05 -24.63
N LEU A 300 -7.44 -11.93 -25.28
CA LEU A 300 -6.79 -10.64 -25.49
C LEU A 300 -7.10 -10.07 -26.88
N LEU A 301 -6.70 -10.78 -27.95
CA LEU A 301 -6.78 -10.24 -29.32
C LEU A 301 -8.23 -10.03 -29.77
N THR A 302 -9.06 -11.07 -29.72
CA THR A 302 -10.43 -11.01 -30.22
C THR A 302 -11.36 -10.21 -29.32
N ARG A 303 -10.94 -9.81 -28.12
CA ARG A 303 -11.74 -8.97 -27.21
C ARG A 303 -11.14 -7.59 -26.99
N GLU A 304 -9.96 -7.31 -27.54
CA GLU A 304 -9.26 -6.03 -27.43
C GLU A 304 -9.16 -5.56 -25.97
N ILE A 305 -8.68 -6.43 -25.08
CA ILE A 305 -8.57 -6.13 -23.64
C ILE A 305 -7.24 -5.45 -23.34
N ASP A 306 -7.29 -4.33 -22.62
CA ASP A 306 -6.13 -3.70 -22.01
C ASP A 306 -5.80 -4.37 -20.67
N VAL A 307 -4.64 -5.01 -20.55
CA VAL A 307 -4.12 -5.52 -19.27
C VAL A 307 -3.05 -4.58 -18.72
N LEU A 308 -3.34 -3.96 -17.58
CA LEU A 308 -2.61 -2.83 -17.03
C LEU A 308 -2.08 -3.15 -15.63
N PRO A 309 -0.78 -3.39 -15.45
CA PRO A 309 -0.22 -3.49 -14.10
C PRO A 309 -0.28 -2.13 -13.39
N SER A 310 -0.47 -2.17 -12.07
CA SER A 310 -0.39 -1.03 -11.16
C SER A 310 0.60 -1.34 -10.04
N PHE A 311 1.67 -0.56 -9.95
CA PHE A 311 2.75 -0.76 -8.98
C PHE A 311 2.91 0.48 -8.10
N LEU A 312 2.91 0.28 -6.78
CA LEU A 312 3.02 1.30 -5.72
C LEU A 312 1.98 2.43 -5.87
N ALA A 313 2.35 3.66 -5.52
CA ALA A 313 1.40 4.73 -5.24
C ALA A 313 1.75 6.09 -5.88
N ALA A 314 2.59 6.13 -6.92
CA ALA A 314 2.99 7.40 -7.54
C ALA A 314 1.78 8.24 -8.00
N GLY A 315 1.71 9.47 -7.50
CA GLY A 315 0.62 10.43 -7.76
C GLY A 315 -0.67 10.18 -6.97
N GLY A 316 -0.68 9.19 -6.07
CA GLY A 316 -1.87 8.80 -5.31
C GLY A 316 -2.03 9.52 -3.96
N TYR A 317 -0.93 9.97 -3.34
CA TYR A 317 -0.95 10.45 -1.95
C TYR A 317 -1.80 11.70 -1.73
N GLU A 318 -1.67 12.74 -2.56
CA GLU A 318 -2.44 13.97 -2.38
C GLU A 318 -3.95 13.73 -2.54
N ARG A 319 -4.33 12.87 -3.50
CA ARG A 319 -5.72 12.48 -3.74
C ARG A 319 -6.26 11.62 -2.61
N SER A 320 -5.44 10.71 -2.07
CA SER A 320 -5.79 9.93 -0.89
C SER A 320 -6.02 10.82 0.33
N LEU A 321 -5.12 11.77 0.62
CA LEU A 321 -5.29 12.73 1.71
C LEU A 321 -6.57 13.55 1.53
N ALA A 322 -6.86 14.02 0.31
CA ALA A 322 -8.10 14.72 0.02
C ALA A 322 -9.33 13.84 0.29
N LEU A 323 -9.31 12.57 -0.13
CA LEU A 323 -10.43 11.65 0.06
C LEU A 323 -10.65 11.28 1.54
N LEU A 324 -9.57 11.07 2.29
CA LEU A 324 -9.63 10.85 3.75
C LEU A 324 -10.19 12.09 4.46
N THR A 325 -9.73 13.29 4.09
CA THR A 325 -10.18 14.56 4.68
C THR A 325 -11.65 14.83 4.40
N GLN A 326 -12.16 14.46 3.22
CA GLN A 326 -13.57 14.60 2.88
C GLN A 326 -14.50 13.73 3.76
N GLY A 327 -13.99 12.66 4.38
CA GLY A 327 -14.76 11.82 5.30
C GLY A 327 -15.97 11.12 4.67
N ARG A 328 -16.02 10.99 3.33
CA ARG A 328 -17.16 10.41 2.59
C ARG A 328 -17.40 8.93 2.87
N PHE A 329 -16.38 8.22 3.36
CA PHE A 329 -16.41 6.80 3.66
C PHE A 329 -15.92 6.57 5.10
N PRO A 330 -16.35 5.47 5.77
CA PRO A 330 -16.02 5.23 7.17
C PRO A 330 -14.60 4.65 7.32
N PHE A 331 -13.57 5.38 6.89
CA PHE A 331 -12.18 4.89 6.86
C PHE A 331 -11.68 4.37 8.22
N ALA A 332 -12.10 4.97 9.33
CA ALA A 332 -11.78 4.51 10.68
C ALA A 332 -12.15 3.04 10.90
N SER A 333 -13.21 2.53 10.27
CA SER A 333 -13.64 1.13 10.42
C SER A 333 -12.71 0.12 9.75
N LEU A 334 -11.75 0.55 8.92
CA LEU A 334 -10.74 -0.34 8.34
C LEU A 334 -9.65 -0.68 9.35
N VAL A 335 -9.34 0.23 10.28
CA VAL A 335 -8.37 0.03 11.36
C VAL A 335 -9.01 -0.82 12.45
N THR A 336 -8.95 -2.13 12.25
CA THR A 336 -9.66 -3.11 13.10
C THR A 336 -8.87 -3.56 14.32
N HIS A 337 -7.54 -3.56 14.23
CA HIS A 337 -6.66 -4.05 15.28
C HIS A 337 -5.51 -3.07 15.47
N VAL A 338 -5.24 -2.71 16.72
CA VAL A 338 -4.19 -1.79 17.09
C VAL A 338 -3.31 -2.47 18.13
N TYR A 339 -2.00 -2.51 17.87
CA TYR A 339 -1.02 -3.13 18.76
C TYR A 339 0.06 -2.11 19.11
N PRO A 340 0.63 -2.16 20.33
CA PRO A 340 1.91 -1.51 20.59
C PRO A 340 2.98 -2.01 19.63
N LEU A 341 3.95 -1.16 19.24
CA LEU A 341 5.06 -1.57 18.37
C LEU A 341 5.85 -2.76 18.94
N ALA A 342 5.95 -2.87 20.27
CA ALA A 342 6.62 -3.97 20.94
C ALA A 342 5.91 -5.33 20.76
N ASP A 343 4.62 -5.31 20.40
CA ASP A 343 3.79 -6.49 20.16
C ASP A 343 3.71 -6.86 18.66
N VAL A 344 4.70 -6.46 17.85
CA VAL A 344 4.73 -6.68 16.40
C VAL A 344 4.52 -8.14 16.00
N GLU A 345 5.09 -9.09 16.73
CA GLU A 345 4.93 -10.52 16.44
C GLU A 345 3.48 -10.99 16.63
N LYS A 346 2.74 -10.42 17.60
CA LYS A 346 1.30 -10.70 17.78
C LYS A 346 0.50 -10.15 16.60
N ALA A 347 0.84 -8.93 16.15
CA ALA A 347 0.19 -8.32 14.99
C ALA A 347 0.43 -9.14 13.72
N PHE A 348 1.66 -9.64 13.52
CA PHE A 348 2.00 -10.53 12.42
C PHE A 348 1.25 -11.84 12.47
N ALA A 349 1.20 -12.50 13.64
CA ALA A 349 0.42 -13.72 13.83
C ALA A 349 -1.06 -13.49 13.46
N ALA A 350 -1.67 -12.41 13.95
CA ALA A 350 -3.06 -12.07 13.63
C ALA A 350 -3.29 -11.86 12.12
N VAL A 351 -2.37 -11.18 11.42
CA VAL A 351 -2.46 -10.97 9.96
C VAL A 351 -2.27 -12.29 9.20
N HIS A 352 -1.28 -13.10 9.58
CA HIS A 352 -0.97 -14.38 8.96
C HIS A 352 -2.12 -15.38 9.12
N GLU A 353 -2.63 -15.52 10.35
CA GLU A 353 -3.74 -16.42 10.71
C GLU A 353 -5.11 -15.89 10.26
N ARG A 354 -5.16 -14.64 9.77
CA ARG A 354 -6.38 -13.96 9.32
C ARG A 354 -7.44 -13.90 10.41
N ALA A 355 -7.02 -13.45 11.60
CA ALA A 355 -7.84 -13.31 12.81
C ALA A 355 -9.24 -12.75 12.50
N GLU A 356 -10.22 -13.19 13.29
CA GLU A 356 -11.61 -12.80 13.11
C GLU A 356 -11.77 -11.28 13.11
N GLY A 357 -12.54 -10.75 12.16
CA GLY A 357 -12.74 -9.30 12.01
C GLY A 357 -11.52 -8.51 11.51
N LEU A 358 -10.34 -9.13 11.31
CA LEU A 358 -9.15 -8.40 10.86
C LEU A 358 -9.29 -7.94 9.40
N ILE A 359 -9.18 -6.62 9.22
CA ILE A 359 -9.05 -5.95 7.93
C ILE A 359 -7.68 -5.29 7.86
N LYS A 360 -7.43 -4.28 8.70
CA LYS A 360 -6.12 -3.62 8.86
C LYS A 360 -5.66 -3.72 10.30
N ALA A 361 -4.41 -4.12 10.49
CA ALA A 361 -3.69 -4.00 11.74
C ALA A 361 -2.75 -2.78 11.67
N VAL A 362 -2.63 -2.06 12.78
CA VAL A 362 -1.76 -0.88 12.92
C VAL A 362 -0.91 -1.03 14.16
N LEU A 363 0.39 -0.76 14.03
CA LEU A 363 1.32 -0.67 15.15
C LEU A 363 1.42 0.78 15.63
N VAL A 364 1.48 0.95 16.95
CA VAL A 364 1.63 2.23 17.63
C VAL A 364 2.96 2.26 18.35
N PRO A 365 3.95 3.03 17.88
CA PRO A 365 5.18 3.27 18.63
C PRO A 365 4.87 3.93 19.98
N PRO A 366 5.67 3.66 21.03
CA PRO A 366 5.47 4.30 22.32
C PRO A 366 5.52 5.82 22.18
N ALA A 367 4.68 6.51 22.96
CA ALA A 367 4.77 7.96 23.11
C ALA A 367 6.16 8.35 23.67
N PRO A 368 6.67 9.54 23.31
CA PRO A 368 7.96 10.04 23.78
C PRO A 368 8.03 10.19 25.30
#